data_AF-A0A1A3PF60-F1
#
_entry.id   AF-A0A1A3PF60-F1
#
_cell.length_a   1.000
_cell.length_b   1.000
_cell.length_c   1.000
_cell.angle_alpha   90.00
_cell.angle_beta   90.00
_cell.angle_gamma   90.00
#
_symmetry.space_group_name_H-M   'P 1'
#
loop_
_entity.id
_entity.type
_entity.pdbx_description
1 polymer ?
#
loop_
_entity_poly.entity_id
_entity_poly.type
_entity_poly.pdbx_seq_one_letter_code
_entity_poly.pdbx_strand_id
1 'polypeptide(L)'
;MERLSYIDEHAISVAANRAETWSALLRIICRDPHDPSSVPTGFVLDEARPPERLALKGRHLFARYRWVFELDADGPQCTRVRSATWANFPGLHGKIYRALVIGTGGHRVVVRLTLKRIAARALAGRTDIGDDAADYVDVFEVPTRPADSRTAEQALRDALGQNPRALGAVVLWIHRHVLGFRLGPASSPEHLIGWSIMRSDADEVVLAANGPLMHGEMDLRRQDGRRAVLTTRLHYRRRLAARAVWLAVGPLHRVIAPQLAKHTARVAV
;
A
#
# COMPACT_ATOMS: atom_id res chain seq x y z
N MET A 1 -29.84 12.02 -27.61
CA MET A 1 -29.06 11.08 -26.79
C MET A 1 -29.99 10.05 -26.20
N GLU A 2 -29.77 8.75 -26.41
CA GLU A 2 -30.57 7.70 -25.77
C GLU A 2 -30.48 7.83 -24.24
N ARG A 3 -31.63 7.86 -23.56
CA ARG A 3 -31.72 7.98 -22.10
C ARG A 3 -31.30 6.64 -21.47
N LEU A 4 -30.20 6.65 -20.72
CA LEU A 4 -29.78 5.46 -19.95
C LEU A 4 -30.69 5.27 -18.74
N SER A 5 -31.06 4.03 -18.46
CA SER A 5 -31.90 3.66 -17.32
C SER A 5 -31.07 3.71 -16.04
N TYR A 6 -31.62 4.32 -14.99
CA TYR A 6 -31.00 4.34 -13.67
C TYR A 6 -30.91 2.92 -13.09
N ILE A 7 -29.77 2.58 -12.50
CA ILE A 7 -29.53 1.27 -11.87
C ILE A 7 -29.52 1.43 -10.36
N ASP A 8 -28.54 2.17 -9.84
CA ASP A 8 -28.36 2.41 -8.43
C ASP A 8 -27.50 3.64 -8.13
N GLU A 9 -27.59 4.06 -6.88
CA GLU A 9 -26.73 5.07 -6.29
C GLU A 9 -26.24 4.56 -4.93
N HIS A 10 -24.97 4.81 -4.66
CA HIS A 10 -24.34 4.53 -3.38
C HIS A 10 -23.57 5.76 -2.91
N ALA A 11 -23.72 6.11 -1.64
CA ALA A 11 -23.01 7.20 -1.02
C ALA A 11 -22.28 6.74 0.24
N ILE A 12 -21.10 7.30 0.50
CA ILE A 12 -20.38 7.19 1.76
C ILE A 12 -19.83 8.56 2.17
N SER A 13 -19.64 8.77 3.46
CA SER A 13 -18.87 9.90 3.98
C SER A 13 -17.42 9.49 4.15
N VAL A 14 -16.50 10.34 3.71
CA VAL A 14 -15.05 10.16 3.79
C VAL A 14 -14.50 11.26 4.70
N ALA A 15 -13.74 10.87 5.71
CA ALA A 15 -13.08 11.79 6.66
C ALA A 15 -11.79 12.38 6.04
N ALA A 16 -11.97 13.08 4.92
CA ALA A 16 -10.95 13.81 4.18
C ALA A 16 -11.61 15.00 3.46
N ASN A 17 -10.82 16.02 3.14
CA ASN A 17 -11.33 17.15 2.36
C ASN A 17 -11.57 16.75 0.89
N ARG A 18 -12.22 17.64 0.13
CA ARG A 18 -12.68 17.33 -1.23
C ARG A 18 -11.52 17.07 -2.19
N ALA A 19 -10.40 17.80 -2.05
CA ALA A 19 -9.22 17.64 -2.90
C ALA A 19 -8.51 16.30 -2.62
N GLU A 20 -8.33 15.94 -1.36
CA GLU A 20 -7.76 14.64 -0.96
C GLU A 20 -8.61 13.47 -1.48
N THR A 21 -9.93 13.60 -1.34
CA THR A 21 -10.89 12.60 -1.80
C THR A 21 -10.89 12.49 -3.32
N TRP A 22 -10.75 13.60 -4.03
CA TRP A 22 -10.60 13.64 -5.49
C TRP A 22 -9.32 12.93 -5.96
N SER A 23 -8.18 13.23 -5.34
CA SER A 23 -6.91 12.53 -5.65
C SER A 23 -7.01 11.03 -5.35
N ALA A 24 -7.66 10.64 -4.26
CA ALA A 24 -7.90 9.23 -3.94
C ALA A 24 -8.81 8.56 -4.97
N LEU A 25 -9.86 9.24 -5.43
CA LEU A 25 -10.74 8.76 -6.51
C LEU A 25 -9.95 8.48 -7.79
N LEU A 26 -9.15 9.43 -8.26
CA LEU A 26 -8.35 9.26 -9.48
C LEU A 26 -7.35 8.11 -9.35
N ARG A 27 -6.70 7.93 -8.18
CA ARG A 27 -5.79 6.79 -7.94
C ARG A 27 -6.47 5.43 -7.94
N ILE A 28 -7.77 5.37 -7.64
CA ILE A 28 -8.53 4.11 -7.63
C ILE A 28 -9.13 3.81 -9.00
N ILE A 29 -9.58 4.84 -9.73
CA ILE A 29 -10.29 4.68 -11.00
C ILE A 29 -9.34 4.73 -12.20
N CYS A 30 -8.43 5.70 -12.24
CA CYS A 30 -7.57 5.96 -13.38
C CYS A 30 -6.26 5.16 -13.26
N ARG A 31 -5.70 4.79 -14.42
CA ARG A 31 -4.38 4.13 -14.49
C ARG A 31 -3.27 5.12 -14.16
N ASP A 32 -3.40 6.34 -14.67
CA ASP A 32 -2.59 7.49 -14.32
C ASP A 32 -3.47 8.49 -13.54
N PRO A 33 -3.20 8.74 -12.25
CA PRO A 33 -3.96 9.69 -11.45
C PRO A 33 -3.86 11.15 -11.93
N HIS A 34 -2.86 11.50 -12.74
CA HIS A 34 -2.70 12.86 -13.27
C HIS A 34 -3.43 13.07 -14.60
N ASP A 35 -3.88 11.98 -15.22
CA ASP A 35 -4.65 12.00 -16.47
C ASP A 35 -6.02 11.33 -16.26
N PRO A 36 -7.08 12.12 -16.02
CA PRO A 36 -8.45 11.62 -15.87
C PRO A 36 -8.97 10.86 -17.10
N SER A 37 -8.32 10.97 -18.27
CA SER A 37 -8.68 10.22 -19.46
C SER A 37 -8.19 8.77 -19.45
N SER A 38 -7.22 8.45 -18.57
CA SER A 38 -6.63 7.11 -18.40
C SER A 38 -7.53 6.10 -17.65
N VAL A 39 -8.83 6.19 -17.89
CA VAL A 39 -9.85 5.34 -17.27
C VAL A 39 -9.66 3.85 -17.65
N PRO A 40 -10.26 2.90 -16.89
CA PRO A 40 -10.08 1.47 -17.15
C PRO A 40 -10.59 1.05 -18.54
N THR A 41 -10.05 -0.04 -19.08
CA THR A 41 -10.53 -0.61 -20.36
C THR A 41 -12.04 -0.83 -20.31
N GLY A 42 -12.74 -0.40 -21.35
CA GLY A 42 -14.20 -0.45 -21.44
C GLY A 42 -14.88 0.82 -20.95
N PHE A 43 -14.14 1.79 -20.41
CA PHE A 43 -14.63 3.14 -20.15
C PHE A 43 -13.90 4.16 -21.04
N VAL A 44 -14.58 5.27 -21.27
CA VAL A 44 -14.06 6.49 -21.85
C VAL A 44 -14.47 7.62 -20.91
N LEU A 45 -13.58 8.59 -20.70
CA LEU A 45 -13.91 9.77 -19.95
C LEU A 45 -15.09 10.50 -20.63
N ASP A 46 -16.13 10.78 -19.85
CA ASP A 46 -17.22 11.63 -20.32
C ASP A 46 -17.09 13.06 -19.81
N GLU A 47 -16.74 13.23 -18.54
CA GLU A 47 -16.62 14.53 -17.90
C GLU A 47 -15.67 14.43 -16.71
N ALA A 48 -14.76 15.39 -16.55
CA ALA A 48 -13.97 15.57 -15.33
C ALA A 48 -14.03 17.04 -14.92
N ARG A 49 -14.63 17.32 -13.77
CA ARG A 49 -14.63 18.63 -13.11
C ARG A 49 -13.98 18.50 -11.73
N PRO A 50 -12.66 18.71 -11.62
CA PRO A 50 -11.99 18.64 -10.33
C PRO A 50 -12.45 19.77 -9.38
N PRO A 51 -12.56 19.53 -8.06
CA PRO A 51 -12.57 18.24 -7.35
C PRO A 51 -14.00 17.71 -7.11
N GLU A 52 -14.95 17.99 -8.01
CA GLU A 52 -16.39 17.85 -7.77
C GLU A 52 -17.02 16.63 -8.46
N ARG A 53 -16.59 16.30 -9.68
CA ARG A 53 -17.31 15.33 -10.51
C ARG A 53 -16.41 14.58 -11.49
N LEU A 54 -16.52 13.26 -11.51
CA LEU A 54 -15.91 12.40 -12.52
C LEU A 54 -16.99 11.51 -13.14
N ALA A 55 -17.23 11.66 -14.44
CA ALA A 55 -18.16 10.84 -15.19
C ALA A 55 -17.42 10.01 -16.24
N LEU A 56 -17.75 8.73 -16.27
CA LEU A 56 -17.27 7.77 -17.24
C LEU A 56 -18.45 7.23 -18.04
N LYS A 57 -18.23 6.93 -19.31
CA LYS A 57 -19.18 6.22 -20.16
C LYS A 57 -18.52 5.05 -20.86
N GLY A 58 -19.30 4.03 -21.18
CA GLY A 58 -18.80 2.87 -21.88
C GLY A 58 -19.91 2.13 -22.61
N ARG A 59 -19.48 1.26 -23.52
CA ARG A 59 -20.34 0.37 -24.29
C ARG A 59 -19.64 -0.95 -24.49
N HIS A 60 -20.34 -2.03 -24.20
CA HIS A 60 -19.97 -3.37 -24.66
C HIS A 60 -21.16 -4.01 -25.38
N LEU A 61 -20.96 -5.25 -25.87
CA LEU A 61 -21.95 -6.01 -26.64
C LEU A 61 -23.32 -6.19 -25.94
N PHE A 62 -23.34 -6.08 -24.61
CA PHE A 62 -24.52 -6.37 -23.78
C PHE A 62 -25.10 -5.15 -23.07
N ALA A 63 -24.34 -4.05 -22.96
CA ALA A 63 -24.78 -2.86 -22.24
C ALA A 63 -24.13 -1.57 -22.75
N ARG A 64 -24.88 -0.48 -22.65
CA ARG A 64 -24.38 0.90 -22.69
C ARG A 64 -24.52 1.44 -21.27
N TYR A 65 -23.46 2.01 -20.71
CA TYR A 65 -23.43 2.39 -19.31
C TYR A 65 -22.71 3.70 -19.07
N ARG A 66 -23.07 4.33 -17.97
CA ARG A 66 -22.49 5.57 -17.46
C ARG A 66 -22.32 5.42 -15.96
N TRP A 67 -21.14 5.80 -15.47
CA TRP A 67 -20.79 5.77 -14.05
C TRP A 67 -20.30 7.15 -13.64
N VAL A 68 -20.98 7.77 -12.67
CA VAL A 68 -20.70 9.12 -12.22
C VAL A 68 -20.34 9.11 -10.75
N PHE A 69 -19.26 9.80 -10.40
CA PHE A 69 -18.88 10.14 -9.05
C PHE A 69 -19.11 11.63 -8.82
N GLU A 70 -19.77 11.96 -7.72
CA GLU A 70 -19.95 13.33 -7.23
C GLU A 70 -19.37 13.45 -5.83
N LEU A 71 -18.63 14.53 -5.58
CA LEU A 71 -17.96 14.83 -4.32
C LEU A 71 -18.55 16.10 -3.72
N ASP A 72 -19.40 15.94 -2.72
CA ASP A 72 -19.99 17.03 -1.96
C ASP A 72 -19.17 17.29 -0.69
N ALA A 73 -18.97 18.54 -0.30
CA ALA A 73 -18.31 18.85 0.98
C ALA A 73 -19.39 18.94 2.05
N ASP A 74 -19.38 17.97 2.96
CA ASP A 74 -20.25 17.97 4.15
C ASP A 74 -19.58 18.73 5.32
N GLY A 75 -18.29 19.06 5.20
CA GLY A 75 -17.54 19.89 6.14
C GLY A 75 -16.07 20.07 5.72
N PRO A 76 -15.25 20.82 6.49
CA PRO A 76 -13.85 21.12 6.12
C PRO A 76 -12.96 19.88 5.91
N GLN A 77 -13.26 18.78 6.61
CA GLN A 77 -12.53 17.50 6.53
C GLN A 77 -13.48 16.33 6.31
N CYS A 78 -14.66 16.59 5.73
CA CYS A 78 -15.67 15.57 5.46
C CYS A 78 -16.21 15.76 4.05
N THR A 79 -16.03 14.74 3.21
CA THR A 79 -16.52 14.72 1.84
C THR A 79 -17.48 13.56 1.66
N ARG A 80 -18.67 13.83 1.16
CA ARG A 80 -19.61 12.80 0.74
C ARG A 80 -19.33 12.42 -0.70
N VAL A 81 -19.00 11.15 -0.91
CA VAL A 81 -18.77 10.59 -2.24
C VAL A 81 -20.02 9.83 -2.65
N ARG A 82 -20.68 10.31 -3.70
CA ARG A 82 -21.80 9.62 -4.35
C ARG A 82 -21.28 8.93 -5.61
N SER A 83 -21.76 7.71 -5.84
CA SER A 83 -21.50 6.91 -7.02
C SER A 83 -22.84 6.49 -7.61
N ALA A 84 -23.20 7.03 -8.76
CA ALA A 84 -24.44 6.73 -9.47
C ALA A 84 -24.14 6.02 -10.80
N THR A 85 -24.90 4.96 -11.09
CA THR A 85 -24.75 4.18 -12.32
C THR A 85 -26.04 4.14 -13.12
N TRP A 86 -25.91 4.35 -14.42
CA TRP A 86 -26.97 4.17 -15.41
C TRP A 86 -26.54 3.16 -16.45
N ALA A 87 -27.43 2.25 -16.84
CA ALA A 87 -27.13 1.28 -17.88
C ALA A 87 -28.40 0.86 -18.64
N ASN A 88 -28.26 0.72 -19.96
CA ASN A 88 -29.24 0.07 -20.81
C ASN A 88 -28.68 -1.26 -21.31
N PHE A 89 -29.49 -2.31 -21.27
CA PHE A 89 -29.12 -3.66 -21.64
C PHE A 89 -29.96 -4.13 -22.84
N PRO A 90 -29.57 -3.78 -24.08
CA PRO A 90 -30.36 -4.11 -25.26
C PRO A 90 -30.27 -5.61 -25.61
N GLY A 91 -31.34 -6.15 -26.19
CA GLY A 91 -31.39 -7.54 -26.67
C GLY A 91 -31.51 -8.60 -25.58
N LEU A 92 -31.65 -9.87 -26.00
CA LEU A 92 -31.82 -11.01 -25.09
C LEU A 92 -30.58 -11.25 -24.23
N HIS A 93 -29.39 -11.18 -24.82
CA HIS A 93 -28.12 -11.32 -24.09
C HIS A 93 -27.90 -10.18 -23.07
N GLY A 94 -28.32 -8.96 -23.37
CA GLY A 94 -28.32 -7.85 -22.43
C GLY A 94 -29.20 -8.12 -21.21
N LYS A 95 -30.41 -8.66 -21.41
CA LYS A 95 -31.31 -9.02 -20.32
C LYS A 95 -30.73 -10.11 -19.42
N ILE A 96 -30.09 -11.14 -19.98
CA ILE A 96 -29.39 -12.20 -19.23
C ILE A 96 -28.23 -11.59 -18.43
N TYR A 97 -27.41 -10.75 -19.06
CA TYR A 97 -26.29 -10.07 -18.41
C TYR A 97 -26.78 -9.18 -17.25
N ARG A 98 -27.88 -8.45 -17.43
CA ARG A 98 -28.52 -7.66 -16.37
C ARG A 98 -28.94 -8.54 -15.19
N ALA A 99 -29.60 -9.67 -15.46
CA ALA A 99 -30.03 -10.59 -14.40
C ALA A 99 -28.83 -11.13 -13.60
N LEU A 100 -27.75 -11.49 -14.29
CA LEU A 100 -26.57 -12.07 -13.66
C LEU A 100 -25.72 -11.05 -12.89
N VAL A 101 -25.60 -9.81 -13.38
CA VAL A 101 -24.71 -8.79 -12.78
C VAL A 101 -25.46 -7.88 -11.80
N ILE A 102 -26.64 -7.41 -12.19
CA ILE A 102 -27.47 -6.51 -11.38
C ILE A 102 -28.41 -7.31 -10.48
N GLY A 103 -29.06 -8.34 -11.02
CA GLY A 103 -30.04 -9.15 -10.28
C GLY A 103 -29.45 -9.94 -9.11
N THR A 104 -28.16 -10.32 -9.19
CA THR A 104 -27.44 -10.98 -8.09
C THR A 104 -26.89 -10.00 -7.05
N GLY A 105 -26.94 -8.70 -7.32
CA GLY A 105 -26.31 -7.68 -6.48
C GLY A 105 -24.78 -7.60 -6.60
N GLY A 106 -24.16 -8.33 -7.52
CA GLY A 106 -22.71 -8.27 -7.76
C GLY A 106 -22.23 -6.84 -8.05
N HIS A 107 -22.97 -6.10 -8.88
CA HIS A 107 -22.70 -4.68 -9.16
C HIS A 107 -22.66 -3.82 -7.88
N ARG A 108 -23.67 -3.97 -7.00
CA ARG A 108 -23.71 -3.27 -5.70
C ARG A 108 -22.49 -3.60 -4.82
N VAL A 109 -22.04 -4.85 -4.81
CA VAL A 109 -20.84 -5.24 -4.04
C VAL A 109 -19.60 -4.55 -4.61
N VAL A 110 -19.41 -4.57 -5.93
CA VAL A 110 -18.28 -3.91 -6.60
C VAL A 110 -18.26 -2.41 -6.32
N VAL A 111 -19.39 -1.71 -6.49
CA VAL A 111 -19.47 -0.26 -6.23
C VAL A 111 -19.13 0.07 -4.78
N ARG A 112 -19.68 -0.68 -3.82
CA ARG A 112 -19.39 -0.48 -2.40
C ARG A 112 -17.92 -0.73 -2.06
N LEU A 113 -17.30 -1.74 -2.66
CA LEU A 113 -15.87 -2.01 -2.47
C LEU A 113 -15.02 -0.88 -3.05
N THR A 114 -15.38 -0.34 -4.22
CA THR A 114 -14.70 0.81 -4.82
C THR A 114 -14.78 2.03 -3.92
N LEU A 115 -15.97 2.37 -3.42
CA LEU A 115 -16.16 3.48 -2.47
C LEU A 115 -15.31 3.29 -1.20
N LYS A 116 -15.29 2.08 -0.62
CA LYS A 116 -14.44 1.77 0.54
C LYS A 116 -12.95 1.95 0.24
N ARG A 117 -12.49 1.58 -0.96
CA ARG A 117 -11.08 1.78 -1.38
C ARG A 117 -10.73 3.26 -1.52
N ILE A 118 -11.64 4.08 -2.05
CA ILE A 118 -11.45 5.53 -2.15
C ILE A 118 -11.30 6.12 -0.74
N ALA A 119 -12.20 5.78 0.18
CA ALA A 119 -12.14 6.23 1.56
C ALA A 119 -10.82 5.82 2.25
N ALA A 120 -10.43 4.56 2.12
CA ALA A 120 -9.18 4.06 2.68
C ALA A 120 -7.95 4.77 2.10
N ARG A 121 -7.93 5.07 0.80
CA ARG A 121 -6.80 5.78 0.17
C ARG A 121 -6.74 7.25 0.57
N ALA A 122 -7.88 7.92 0.71
CA ALA A 122 -7.96 9.29 1.18
C ALA A 122 -7.44 9.40 2.63
N LEU A 123 -7.81 8.45 3.49
CA LEU A 123 -7.28 8.35 4.85
C LEU A 123 -5.78 8.05 4.88
N ALA A 124 -5.29 7.11 4.07
CA ALA A 124 -3.86 6.82 3.96
C ALA A 124 -3.05 8.01 3.45
N GLY A 125 -3.62 8.84 2.56
CA GLY A 125 -2.99 10.08 2.08
C GLY A 125 -2.80 11.15 3.17
N ARG A 126 -3.61 11.11 4.24
CA ARG A 126 -3.42 11.95 5.42
C ARG A 126 -2.30 11.43 6.33
N THR A 127 -2.10 10.11 6.37
CA THR A 127 -0.97 9.48 7.05
C THR A 127 0.33 9.64 6.25
N ASP A 128 0.25 9.71 4.91
CA ASP A 128 1.37 9.93 3.97
C ASP A 128 2.07 11.30 4.16
N ILE A 129 1.42 12.29 4.78
CA ILE A 129 2.09 13.55 5.18
C ILE A 129 3.10 13.29 6.34
N GLY A 130 3.13 12.07 6.88
CA GLY A 130 4.10 11.62 7.89
C GLY A 130 4.92 10.37 7.57
N ASP A 131 4.62 9.56 6.56
CA ASP A 131 5.42 8.37 6.20
C ASP A 131 4.98 7.80 4.83
N ASP A 132 5.89 7.63 3.88
CA ASP A 132 5.63 7.17 2.51
C ASP A 132 4.93 5.78 2.50
N ALA A 133 3.65 5.69 2.07
CA ALA A 133 2.79 4.52 2.27
C ALA A 133 3.34 3.22 1.65
N ALA A 134 4.09 2.50 2.48
CA ALA A 134 4.41 1.11 2.25
C ALA A 134 3.13 0.24 2.24
N ASP A 135 3.11 -0.79 1.39
CA ASP A 135 2.02 -1.77 1.33
C ASP A 135 1.96 -2.63 2.61
N TYR A 136 3.03 -2.65 3.39
CA TYR A 136 3.12 -3.26 4.72
C TYR A 136 4.14 -2.52 5.60
N VAL A 137 3.80 -2.32 6.88
CA VAL A 137 4.69 -1.75 7.89
C VAL A 137 4.60 -2.57 9.18
N ASP A 138 5.74 -2.96 9.73
CA ASP A 138 5.87 -3.41 11.12
C ASP A 138 6.80 -2.45 11.88
N VAL A 139 6.42 -2.09 13.11
CA VAL A 139 7.24 -1.26 14.00
C VAL A 139 7.48 -2.02 15.29
N PHE A 140 8.76 -2.18 15.67
CA PHE A 140 9.17 -2.82 16.90
C PHE A 140 9.98 -1.84 17.75
N GLU A 141 9.44 -1.49 18.92
CA GLU A 141 10.15 -0.70 19.91
C GLU A 141 10.88 -1.61 20.89
N VAL A 142 12.16 -1.33 21.14
CA VAL A 142 12.97 -2.04 22.13
C VAL A 142 13.66 -1.03 23.06
N PRO A 143 13.65 -1.25 24.39
CA PRO A 143 14.40 -0.42 25.32
C PRO A 143 15.91 -0.51 25.05
N THR A 144 16.59 0.61 24.92
CA THR A 144 18.06 0.67 24.86
C THR A 144 18.63 1.04 26.23
N ARG A 145 19.80 0.50 26.56
CA ARG A 145 20.51 0.93 27.78
C ARG A 145 21.09 2.33 27.54
N PRO A 146 20.96 3.27 28.50
CA PRO A 146 21.64 4.54 28.42
C PRO A 146 23.16 4.31 28.50
N ALA A 147 23.93 4.96 27.61
CA ALA A 147 25.40 4.92 27.46
C ALA A 147 25.99 3.92 26.43
N ASP A 148 25.27 3.54 25.36
CA ASP A 148 25.91 2.90 24.20
C ASP A 148 26.61 3.95 23.32
N SER A 149 27.92 3.83 23.14
CA SER A 149 28.75 4.77 22.34
C SER A 149 28.84 4.40 20.85
N ARG A 150 28.24 3.27 20.44
CA ARG A 150 28.25 2.81 19.04
C ARG A 150 27.21 3.52 18.19
N THR A 151 27.49 3.68 16.89
CA THR A 151 26.47 4.16 15.92
C THR A 151 25.38 3.10 15.70
N ALA A 152 24.20 3.51 15.21
CA ALA A 152 23.08 2.60 14.93
C ALA A 152 23.49 1.44 14.01
N GLU A 153 24.31 1.74 12.99
CA GLU A 153 24.91 0.74 12.11
C GLU A 153 25.81 -0.25 12.86
N GLN A 154 26.71 0.24 13.73
CA GLN A 154 27.64 -0.61 14.49
C GLN A 154 26.90 -1.53 15.46
N ALA A 155 25.91 -1.01 16.20
CA ALA A 155 25.09 -1.82 17.09
C ALA A 155 24.30 -2.90 16.32
N LEU A 156 23.82 -2.57 15.11
CA LEU A 156 23.14 -3.52 14.25
C LEU A 156 24.09 -4.59 13.69
N ARG A 157 25.29 -4.19 13.25
CA ARG A 157 26.34 -5.13 12.81
C ARG A 157 26.77 -6.07 13.94
N ASP A 158 26.97 -5.57 15.15
CA ASP A 158 27.37 -6.39 16.30
C ASP A 158 26.30 -7.42 16.67
N ALA A 159 25.02 -7.02 16.70
CA ALA A 159 23.92 -7.94 16.95
C ALA A 159 23.81 -9.03 15.89
N LEU A 160 24.15 -8.70 14.65
CA LEU A 160 24.15 -9.63 13.52
C LEU A 160 25.46 -10.41 13.38
N GLY A 161 26.53 -9.99 14.06
CA GLY A 161 27.87 -10.60 14.02
C GLY A 161 28.16 -11.58 15.16
N GLN A 162 27.53 -11.44 16.33
CA GLN A 162 27.92 -12.19 17.53
C GLN A 162 27.37 -13.63 17.66
N ASN A 163 26.44 -14.09 16.81
CA ASN A 163 26.19 -15.54 16.60
C ASN A 163 25.15 -15.85 15.48
N PRO A 164 25.57 -16.13 14.22
CA PRO A 164 24.59 -16.25 13.12
C PRO A 164 24.83 -17.39 12.11
N ARG A 165 25.61 -18.44 12.39
CA ARG A 165 25.91 -19.43 11.33
C ARG A 165 24.68 -20.21 10.84
N ALA A 166 23.70 -20.50 11.71
CA ALA A 166 22.50 -21.23 11.32
C ALA A 166 21.32 -20.30 11.00
N LEU A 167 20.91 -19.43 11.94
CA LEU A 167 19.73 -18.59 11.78
C LEU A 167 19.94 -17.48 10.73
N GLY A 168 21.12 -16.85 10.71
CA GLY A 168 21.46 -15.83 9.71
C GLY A 168 21.51 -16.38 8.29
N ALA A 169 22.05 -17.58 8.11
CA ALA A 169 22.09 -18.27 6.81
C ALA A 169 20.67 -18.61 6.30
N VAL A 170 19.76 -19.06 7.18
CA VAL A 170 18.36 -19.32 6.83
C VAL A 170 17.64 -18.02 6.44
N VAL A 171 17.83 -16.93 7.20
CA VAL A 171 17.23 -15.62 6.88
C VAL A 171 17.73 -15.09 5.53
N LEU A 172 19.03 -15.16 5.27
CA LEU A 172 19.61 -14.79 3.97
C LEU A 172 19.06 -15.65 2.82
N TRP A 173 18.90 -16.95 3.06
CA TRP A 173 18.31 -17.87 2.08
C TRP A 173 16.86 -17.50 1.76
N ILE A 174 16.04 -17.21 2.79
CA ILE A 174 14.65 -16.75 2.64
C ILE A 174 14.59 -15.41 1.90
N HIS A 175 15.40 -14.44 2.28
CA HIS A 175 15.46 -13.13 1.62
C HIS A 175 15.79 -13.26 0.12
N ARG A 176 16.76 -14.11 -0.22
CA ARG A 176 17.19 -14.31 -1.61
C ARG A 176 16.19 -15.14 -2.44
N HIS A 177 15.71 -16.26 -1.91
CA HIS A 177 14.96 -17.25 -2.69
C HIS A 177 13.44 -17.17 -2.52
N VAL A 178 12.95 -16.71 -1.36
CA VAL A 178 11.51 -16.63 -1.08
C VAL A 178 10.98 -15.21 -1.31
N LEU A 179 11.66 -14.20 -0.77
CA LEU A 179 11.28 -12.79 -0.98
C LEU A 179 11.83 -12.22 -2.30
N GLY A 180 12.82 -12.89 -2.89
CA GLY A 180 13.40 -12.53 -4.18
C GLY A 180 14.29 -11.29 -4.15
N PHE A 181 14.79 -10.89 -2.97
CA PHE A 181 15.69 -9.76 -2.87
C PHE A 181 17.03 -10.04 -3.55
N ARG A 182 17.52 -9.04 -4.28
CA ARG A 182 18.88 -9.02 -4.82
C ARG A 182 19.82 -8.58 -3.70
N LEU A 183 20.35 -9.56 -2.98
CA LEU A 183 21.28 -9.31 -1.90
C LEU A 183 22.68 -9.05 -2.43
N GLY A 184 23.34 -8.02 -1.93
CA GLY A 184 24.75 -7.74 -2.17
C GLY A 184 25.69 -8.68 -1.41
N PRO A 185 27.02 -8.58 -1.62
CA PRO A 185 28.00 -9.42 -0.95
C PRO A 185 27.87 -9.30 0.58
N ALA A 186 27.89 -10.43 1.29
CA ALA A 186 27.71 -10.48 2.74
C ALA A 186 28.82 -9.75 3.53
N SER A 187 29.97 -9.50 2.90
CA SER A 187 31.16 -8.87 3.47
C SER A 187 31.55 -7.60 2.72
N SER A 188 30.61 -6.67 2.54
CA SER A 188 30.87 -5.34 1.97
C SER A 188 30.55 -4.26 3.01
N PRO A 189 31.36 -3.18 3.12
CA PRO A 189 31.06 -2.05 4.01
C PRO A 189 29.72 -1.37 3.70
N GLU A 190 29.27 -1.45 2.46
CA GLU A 190 28.03 -0.83 1.98
C GLU A 190 26.80 -1.72 2.18
N HIS A 191 26.99 -2.96 2.66
CA HIS A 191 25.92 -3.93 2.81
C HIS A 191 25.88 -4.51 4.22
N LEU A 192 24.67 -4.70 4.74
CA LEU A 192 24.42 -5.30 6.03
C LEU A 192 23.35 -6.37 5.79
N ILE A 193 23.63 -7.64 6.15
CA ILE A 193 22.82 -8.82 5.79
C ILE A 193 22.48 -8.92 4.29
N GLY A 194 23.36 -8.38 3.43
CA GLY A 194 23.15 -8.30 1.98
C GLY A 194 22.15 -7.22 1.55
N TRP A 195 21.60 -6.43 2.46
CA TRP A 195 20.80 -5.23 2.15
C TRP A 195 21.73 -4.04 2.04
N SER A 196 21.48 -3.14 1.11
CA SER A 196 22.31 -1.95 0.89
C SER A 196 22.02 -0.90 1.96
N ILE A 197 23.07 -0.34 2.54
CA ILE A 197 22.96 0.78 3.48
C ILE A 197 22.69 2.04 2.65
N MET A 198 21.51 2.62 2.80
CA MET A 198 21.10 3.84 2.10
C MET A 198 21.49 5.10 2.89
N ARG A 199 21.41 5.01 4.22
CA ARG A 199 21.75 6.09 5.14
C ARG A 199 22.31 5.52 6.42
N SER A 200 23.35 6.15 6.95
CA SER A 200 23.98 5.76 8.21
C SER A 200 24.42 7.02 8.94
N ASP A 201 23.77 7.29 10.06
CA ASP A 201 24.03 8.36 10.99
C ASP A 201 24.29 7.77 12.39
N ALA A 202 24.62 8.62 13.37
CA ALA A 202 24.91 8.17 14.75
C ALA A 202 23.73 7.39 15.36
N ASP A 203 22.50 7.89 15.14
CA ASP A 203 21.28 7.34 15.75
C ASP A 203 20.34 6.67 14.74
N GLU A 204 20.67 6.67 13.45
CA GLU A 204 19.79 6.16 12.40
C GLU A 204 20.58 5.32 11.40
N VAL A 205 20.06 4.15 11.03
CA VAL A 205 20.55 3.40 9.88
C VAL A 205 19.37 2.93 9.05
N VAL A 206 19.42 3.19 7.75
CA VAL A 206 18.39 2.82 6.78
C VAL A 206 18.98 1.83 5.79
N LEU A 207 18.35 0.67 5.69
CA LEU A 207 18.72 -0.40 4.79
C LEU A 207 17.63 -0.59 3.73
N ALA A 208 18.03 -0.88 2.50
CA ALA A 208 17.12 -1.22 1.42
C ALA A 208 17.52 -2.51 0.71
N ALA A 209 16.53 -3.30 0.32
CA ALA A 209 16.70 -4.46 -0.55
C ALA A 209 15.68 -4.44 -1.69
N ASN A 210 16.22 -4.48 -2.91
CA ASN A 210 15.42 -4.47 -4.12
C ASN A 210 15.17 -5.90 -4.64
N GLY A 211 13.93 -6.20 -5.01
CA GLY A 211 13.57 -7.48 -5.64
C GLY A 211 12.55 -7.30 -6.78
N PRO A 212 12.36 -8.32 -7.64
CA PRO A 212 11.33 -8.30 -8.67
C PRO A 212 9.92 -8.49 -8.09
N LEU A 213 9.81 -9.06 -6.88
CA LEU A 213 8.56 -9.31 -6.17
C LEU A 213 8.13 -8.09 -5.33
N MET A 214 9.05 -7.56 -4.53
CA MET A 214 8.85 -6.43 -3.62
C MET A 214 10.15 -5.66 -3.41
N HIS A 215 10.02 -4.43 -2.93
CA HIS A 215 11.11 -3.62 -2.38
C HIS A 215 10.93 -3.57 -0.87
N GLY A 216 12.01 -3.83 -0.14
CA GLY A 216 12.00 -3.79 1.32
C GLY A 216 12.90 -2.67 1.81
N GLU A 217 12.41 -1.95 2.80
CA GLU A 217 13.17 -0.95 3.54
C GLU A 217 13.10 -1.28 5.02
N MET A 218 14.20 -1.04 5.71
CA MET A 218 14.27 -1.23 7.14
C MET A 218 15.07 -0.09 7.74
N ASP A 219 14.44 0.70 8.61
CA ASP A 219 15.15 1.70 9.41
C ASP A 219 15.24 1.25 10.85
N LEU A 220 16.40 1.46 11.43
CA LEU A 220 16.61 1.40 12.86
C LEU A 220 16.94 2.81 13.33
N ARG A 221 16.05 3.38 14.13
CA ARG A 221 16.22 4.71 14.72
C ARG A 221 16.28 4.64 16.23
N ARG A 222 17.31 5.23 16.84
CA ARG A 222 17.36 5.45 18.28
C ARG A 222 16.63 6.75 18.63
N GLN A 223 15.84 6.70 19.69
CA GLN A 223 15.09 7.84 20.20
C GLN A 223 15.50 8.10 21.64
N ASP A 224 16.00 9.31 21.88
CA ASP A 224 16.35 9.86 23.18
C ASP A 224 17.31 8.98 24.02
N GLY A 225 18.16 8.17 23.35
CA GLY A 225 19.12 7.26 23.98
C GLY A 225 18.50 6.12 24.82
N ARG A 226 17.17 6.00 24.87
CA ARG A 226 16.43 5.06 25.75
C ARG A 226 15.59 4.05 24.98
N ARG A 227 15.34 4.28 23.69
CA ARG A 227 14.58 3.39 22.82
C ARG A 227 15.25 3.26 21.47
N ALA A 228 15.18 2.07 20.90
CA ALA A 228 15.45 1.82 19.50
C ALA A 228 14.14 1.36 18.85
N VAL A 229 13.79 2.01 17.75
CA VAL A 229 12.63 1.68 16.94
C VAL A 229 13.15 1.04 15.66
N LEU A 230 12.79 -0.23 15.44
CA LEU A 230 13.05 -0.91 14.19
C LEU A 230 11.75 -0.93 13.39
N THR A 231 11.75 -0.27 12.24
CA THR A 231 10.61 -0.24 11.33
C THR A 231 10.97 -0.99 10.06
N THR A 232 10.11 -1.91 9.65
CA THR A 232 10.22 -2.64 8.38
C THR A 232 9.09 -2.21 7.47
N ARG A 233 9.42 -1.63 6.31
CA ARG A 233 8.49 -1.21 5.26
C ARG A 233 8.65 -2.11 4.04
N LEU A 234 7.55 -2.56 3.46
CA LEU A 234 7.56 -3.32 2.20
C LEU A 234 6.65 -2.67 1.18
N HIS A 235 7.17 -2.52 -0.05
CA HIS A 235 6.44 -2.02 -1.20
C HIS A 235 6.30 -3.14 -2.23
N TYR A 236 5.07 -3.52 -2.57
CA TYR A 236 4.79 -4.65 -3.43
C TYR A 236 4.83 -4.26 -4.90
N ARG A 237 5.80 -4.81 -5.66
CA ARG A 237 5.85 -4.61 -7.12
C ARG A 237 4.83 -5.49 -7.83
N ARG A 238 4.72 -6.77 -7.44
CA ARG A 238 3.71 -7.72 -7.94
C ARG A 238 2.66 -8.02 -6.87
N ARG A 239 1.70 -7.10 -6.68
CA ARG A 239 0.75 -7.08 -5.55
C ARG A 239 0.15 -8.43 -5.15
N LEU A 240 -0.34 -9.23 -6.09
CA LEU A 240 -0.97 -10.52 -5.76
C LEU A 240 0.04 -11.57 -5.27
N ALA A 241 1.15 -11.75 -6.01
CA ALA A 241 2.19 -12.70 -5.65
C ALA A 241 2.91 -12.28 -4.35
N ALA A 242 3.22 -10.98 -4.21
CA ALA A 242 3.87 -10.42 -3.03
C ALA A 242 3.00 -10.60 -1.79
N ARG A 243 1.69 -10.38 -1.88
CA ARG A 243 0.75 -10.64 -0.78
C ARG A 243 0.70 -12.12 -0.39
N ALA A 244 0.64 -13.02 -1.36
CA ALA A 244 0.60 -14.45 -1.08
C ALA A 244 1.88 -14.93 -0.37
N VAL A 245 3.05 -14.51 -0.87
CA VAL A 245 4.35 -14.80 -0.24
C VAL A 245 4.43 -14.17 1.15
N TRP A 246 4.02 -12.90 1.30
CA TRP A 246 4.06 -12.23 2.59
C TRP A 246 3.09 -12.81 3.62
N LEU A 247 1.94 -13.34 3.22
CA LEU A 247 1.05 -14.07 4.13
C LEU A 247 1.72 -15.31 4.75
N ALA A 248 2.62 -15.97 4.01
CA ALA A 248 3.37 -17.11 4.52
C ALA A 248 4.60 -16.71 5.35
N VAL A 249 5.33 -15.68 4.91
CA VAL A 249 6.61 -15.27 5.54
C VAL A 249 6.43 -14.26 6.68
N GLY A 250 5.39 -13.42 6.63
CA GLY A 250 5.10 -12.37 7.61
C GLY A 250 5.03 -12.87 9.07
N PRO A 251 4.40 -14.02 9.37
CA PRO A 251 4.43 -14.60 10.73
C PRO A 251 5.84 -14.88 11.23
N LEU A 252 6.72 -15.42 10.38
CA LEU A 252 8.12 -15.69 10.72
C LEU A 252 8.90 -14.39 10.94
N HIS A 253 8.67 -13.38 10.08
CA HIS A 253 9.25 -12.04 10.22
C HIS A 253 8.93 -11.43 11.59
N ARG A 254 7.66 -11.52 12.03
CA ARG A 254 7.20 -11.00 13.33
C ARG A 254 7.82 -11.70 14.54
N VAL A 255 8.34 -12.92 14.36
CA VAL A 255 9.06 -13.64 15.43
C VAL A 255 10.53 -13.25 15.47
N ILE A 256 11.17 -13.14 14.30
CA ILE A 256 12.62 -12.92 14.18
C ILE A 256 13.00 -11.44 14.38
N ALA A 257 12.25 -10.51 13.80
CA ALA A 257 12.54 -9.07 13.87
C ALA A 257 12.69 -8.51 15.30
N PRO A 258 11.76 -8.79 16.25
CA PRO A 258 11.92 -8.32 17.63
C PRO A 258 13.07 -9.02 18.37
N GLN A 259 13.49 -10.23 17.97
CA GLN A 259 14.66 -10.88 18.56
C GLN A 259 15.94 -10.16 18.13
N LEU A 260 16.07 -9.82 16.84
CA LEU A 260 17.19 -9.02 16.33
C LEU A 260 17.26 -7.65 17.01
N ALA A 261 16.14 -6.96 17.16
CA ALA A 261 16.07 -5.69 17.87
C ALA A 261 16.37 -5.82 19.38
N LYS A 262 16.02 -6.94 20.02
CA LYS A 262 16.44 -7.23 21.41
C LYS A 262 17.94 -7.52 21.53
N HIS A 263 18.55 -8.11 20.50
CA HIS A 263 19.99 -8.37 20.49
C HIS A 263 20.81 -7.10 20.28
N THR A 264 20.36 -6.16 19.43
CA THR A 264 20.99 -4.84 19.31
C THR A 264 20.99 -4.07 20.63
N ALA A 265 19.93 -4.20 21.43
CA ALA A 265 19.86 -3.58 22.76
C ALA A 265 20.69 -4.30 23.85
N ARG A 266 21.03 -5.59 23.68
CA ARG A 266 21.72 -6.40 24.70
C ARG A 266 23.24 -6.44 24.58
N VAL A 267 23.79 -6.28 23.38
CA VAL A 267 25.21 -6.55 23.05
C VAL A 267 26.15 -5.37 23.38
N ALA A 268 25.75 -4.45 24.26
CA ALA A 268 26.69 -3.51 24.87
C ALA A 268 27.51 -4.24 25.94
N VAL A 269 28.72 -4.66 25.57
CA VAL A 269 29.80 -5.07 26.49
C VAL A 269 30.85 -3.98 26.45
#